data_AF-A0AAD9RTK8-F1
#
_entry.id   AF-A0AAD9RTK8-F1
#
_cell.length_a   1.000
_cell.length_b   1.000
_cell.length_c   1.000
_cell.angle_alpha   90.00
_cell.angle_beta   90.00
_cell.angle_gamma   90.00
#
_symmetry.space_group_name_H-M   'P 1'
#
loop_
_entity.id
_entity.type
_entity.pdbx_description
1 polymer ?
#
loop_
_entity_poly.entity_id
_entity_poly.type
_entity_poly.pdbx_seq_one_letter_code
_entity_poly.pdbx_strand_id
1 'polypeptide(L)'
;MFAKDMRLCLSNTILKKRIHNNTSLIDSCTEVRNRNPRNLERLRIARKPEGYHLDKPDRSFWHKLEISKTQRNVFAEIIHFENGPVITVSTSEWALKKYLYRSYDSMAYIAVGKVLAQRCLESGICEIYYSGKPVDKTSLLLGELEKNNIILQEPSRYIHPYPWSLFRPEKPWESHE
;
A
#
# COMPACT_ATOMS: atom_id res chain seq x y z
N MET A 1 41.52 -54.37 20.73
CA MET A 1 40.77 -53.89 21.92
C MET A 1 40.17 -52.53 21.58
N PHE A 2 38.87 -52.40 21.82
CA PHE A 2 37.97 -51.35 21.33
C PHE A 2 38.15 -50.00 22.05
N ALA A 3 38.08 -48.89 21.30
CA ALA A 3 37.64 -47.57 21.78
C ALA A 3 37.10 -46.78 20.56
N LYS A 4 35.83 -46.99 20.18
CA LYS A 4 34.65 -46.15 20.50
C LYS A 4 34.77 -44.68 20.04
N ASP A 5 34.03 -44.40 18.97
CA ASP A 5 33.46 -43.12 18.56
C ASP A 5 33.37 -42.07 19.67
N MET A 6 34.03 -40.93 19.46
CA MET A 6 33.63 -39.65 20.03
C MET A 6 33.11 -38.78 18.89
N ARG A 7 31.85 -38.98 18.56
CA ARG A 7 31.06 -38.02 17.79
C ARG A 7 31.17 -36.69 18.52
N LEU A 8 31.69 -35.67 17.84
CA LEU A 8 31.59 -34.29 18.29
C LEU A 8 30.11 -33.94 18.34
N CYS A 9 29.50 -34.18 19.49
CA CYS A 9 28.21 -33.62 19.85
C CYS A 9 28.39 -32.10 19.81
N LEU A 10 27.98 -31.50 18.70
CA LEU A 10 27.60 -30.10 18.62
C LEU A 10 26.69 -29.84 19.81
N SER A 11 27.24 -29.25 20.86
CA SER A 11 26.46 -28.80 22.00
C SER A 11 25.54 -27.73 21.44
N ASN A 12 24.29 -28.11 21.18
CA ASN A 12 23.18 -27.19 21.08
C ASN A 12 23.13 -26.44 22.40
N THR A 13 23.90 -25.36 22.50
CA THR A 13 23.65 -24.30 23.46
C THR A 13 22.36 -23.68 23.00
N ILE A 14 21.27 -24.27 23.47
CA ILE A 14 19.94 -23.73 23.51
C ILE A 14 20.11 -22.31 24.04
N LEU A 15 20.11 -21.33 23.13
CA LEU A 15 19.82 -19.95 23.47
C LEU A 15 18.41 -20.01 24.04
N LYS A 16 18.33 -20.20 25.37
CA LYS A 16 17.11 -19.93 26.12
C LYS A 16 16.81 -18.48 25.79
N LYS A 17 15.88 -18.25 24.85
CA LYS A 17 15.24 -16.96 24.68
C LYS A 17 14.70 -16.61 26.06
N ARG A 18 15.43 -15.79 26.80
CA ARG A 18 14.91 -15.21 28.03
C ARG A 18 13.74 -14.37 27.56
N ILE A 19 12.54 -14.80 27.91
CA ILE A 19 11.34 -14.00 27.71
C ILE A 19 11.49 -12.87 28.72
N HIS A 20 12.11 -11.77 28.28
CA HIS A 20 12.05 -10.53 29.00
C HIS A 20 10.63 -9.99 28.85
N ASN A 21 10.04 -9.52 29.94
CA ASN A 21 8.79 -8.78 29.86
C ASN A 21 9.04 -7.54 29.00
N ASN A 22 8.13 -7.26 28.06
CA ASN A 22 8.26 -6.14 27.11
C ASN A 22 8.58 -4.81 27.81
N THR A 23 8.04 -4.60 29.03
CA THR A 23 8.30 -3.42 29.87
C THR A 23 9.77 -3.22 30.19
N SER A 24 10.46 -4.24 30.72
CA SER A 24 11.88 -4.16 31.04
C SER A 24 12.77 -3.92 29.83
N LEU A 25 12.35 -4.39 28.64
CA LEU A 25 13.03 -4.11 27.38
C LEU A 25 12.85 -2.64 26.99
N ILE A 26 11.64 -2.10 27.12
CA ILE A 26 11.31 -0.69 26.84
C ILE A 26 12.09 0.25 27.77
N ASP A 27 12.18 -0.05 29.06
CA ASP A 27 12.89 0.79 30.05
C ASP A 27 14.39 0.91 29.74
N SER A 28 14.98 -0.13 29.14
CA SER A 28 16.38 -0.15 28.68
C SER A 28 16.57 0.29 27.22
N CYS A 29 15.49 0.56 26.49
CA CYS A 29 15.51 0.77 25.05
C CYS A 29 15.95 2.19 24.70
N THR A 30 17.05 2.34 23.96
CA THR A 30 17.52 3.64 23.45
C THR A 30 16.90 4.01 22.11
N GLU A 31 16.59 3.02 21.25
CA GLU A 31 16.03 3.23 19.92
C GLU A 31 14.99 2.18 19.54
N VAL A 32 13.90 2.62 18.89
CA VAL A 32 12.85 1.73 18.38
C VAL A 32 12.96 1.64 16.86
N ARG A 33 13.28 0.45 16.36
CA ARG A 33 13.40 0.19 14.93
C ARG A 33 12.18 -0.54 14.36
N ASN A 34 11.34 0.18 13.64
CA ASN A 34 10.25 -0.43 12.87
C ASN A 34 10.77 -0.93 11.51
N ARG A 35 10.44 -2.17 11.15
CA ARG A 35 10.82 -2.79 9.86
C ARG A 35 9.66 -2.84 8.84
N ASN A 36 8.47 -2.39 9.21
CA ASN A 36 7.32 -2.37 8.31
C ASN A 36 7.51 -1.26 7.25
N PRO A 37 7.58 -1.60 5.95
CA PRO A 37 7.78 -0.60 4.89
C PRO A 37 6.65 0.44 4.85
N ARG A 38 5.40 0.02 5.08
CA ARG A 38 4.21 0.89 4.97
C ARG A 38 4.01 1.84 6.17
N ASN A 39 4.82 1.72 7.22
CA ASN A 39 4.61 2.52 8.43
C ASN A 39 4.76 4.02 8.16
N LEU A 40 5.80 4.41 7.43
CA LEU A 40 6.07 5.82 7.16
C LEU A 40 5.05 6.45 6.19
N GLU A 41 4.50 5.65 5.27
CA GLU A 41 3.42 6.06 4.36
C GLU A 41 2.15 6.39 5.14
N ARG A 42 1.75 5.50 6.06
CA ARG A 42 0.56 5.72 6.92
C ARG A 42 0.69 6.94 7.82
N LEU A 43 1.90 7.22 8.32
CA LEU A 43 2.19 8.42 9.10
C LEU A 43 2.33 9.68 8.24
N ARG A 44 2.26 9.55 6.91
CA ARG A 44 2.48 10.60 5.91
C ARG A 44 3.86 11.26 5.94
N ILE A 45 4.85 10.63 6.57
CA ILE A 45 6.24 11.14 6.67
C ILE A 45 7.11 10.58 5.54
N ALA A 46 6.71 9.44 4.94
CA ALA A 46 7.47 8.80 3.87
C ALA A 46 7.80 9.79 2.74
N ARG A 47 9.03 9.69 2.21
CA ARG A 47 9.42 10.50 1.05
C ARG A 47 8.68 9.99 -0.18
N LYS A 48 7.95 10.89 -0.85
CA LYS A 48 7.52 10.66 -2.24
C LYS A 48 8.70 10.98 -3.17
N PRO A 49 8.82 10.30 -4.32
CA PRO A 49 9.78 10.74 -5.33
C PRO A 49 9.35 12.12 -5.83
N GLU A 50 10.19 13.12 -5.55
CA GLU A 50 9.93 14.53 -5.84
C GLU A 50 10.81 14.98 -7.01
N GLY A 51 10.32 15.92 -7.83
CA GLY A 51 10.96 16.33 -9.07
C GLY A 51 10.17 15.95 -10.31
N TYR A 52 10.83 15.89 -11.47
CA TYR A 52 10.22 15.54 -12.76
C TYR A 52 9.00 16.40 -13.16
N HIS A 53 8.94 17.66 -12.69
CA HIS A 53 7.80 18.56 -12.93
C HIS A 53 7.53 18.84 -14.42
N LEU A 54 8.56 18.72 -15.27
CA LEU A 54 8.45 18.93 -16.72
C LEU A 54 8.02 17.66 -17.46
N ASP A 55 8.15 16.49 -16.83
CA ASP A 55 7.83 15.21 -17.42
C ASP A 55 6.39 14.81 -17.08
N LYS A 56 5.70 14.21 -18.05
CA LYS A 56 4.45 13.50 -17.83
C LYS A 56 4.73 12.01 -18.06
N PRO A 57 4.29 11.09 -17.20
CA PRO A 57 3.33 11.23 -16.09
C PRO A 57 3.96 11.71 -14.77
N ASP A 58 3.14 12.28 -13.89
CA ASP A 58 3.52 12.62 -12.52
C ASP A 58 3.95 11.38 -11.75
N ARG A 59 5.04 11.53 -11.00
CA ARG A 59 5.69 10.48 -10.21
C ARG A 59 5.48 10.66 -8.72
N SER A 60 4.95 11.80 -8.27
CA SER A 60 4.88 12.18 -6.85
C SER A 60 3.75 11.52 -6.06
N PHE A 61 3.78 10.18 -5.95
CA PHE A 61 2.78 9.38 -5.24
C PHE A 61 3.42 8.24 -4.43
N TRP A 62 2.68 7.67 -3.46
CA TRP A 62 3.03 6.38 -2.85
C TRP A 62 2.35 5.24 -3.59
N HIS A 63 1.03 5.33 -3.76
CA HIS A 63 0.16 4.40 -4.47
C HIS A 63 -0.61 5.11 -5.57
N LYS A 64 -0.45 4.65 -6.82
CA LYS A 64 -1.16 5.19 -7.98
C LYS A 64 -2.12 4.18 -8.57
N LEU A 65 -3.33 4.63 -8.91
CA LEU A 65 -4.28 3.85 -9.69
C LEU A 65 -3.93 3.95 -11.18
N GLU A 66 -3.64 2.82 -11.80
CA GLU A 66 -3.46 2.68 -13.24
C GLU A 66 -4.58 1.81 -13.81
N ILE A 67 -5.28 2.35 -14.81
CA ILE A 67 -6.35 1.65 -15.51
C ILE A 67 -5.88 1.44 -16.95
N SER A 68 -5.67 0.19 -17.33
CA SER A 68 -5.30 -0.18 -18.69
C SER A 68 -6.41 -1.01 -19.32
N LYS A 69 -6.63 -0.81 -20.63
CA LYS A 69 -7.63 -1.55 -21.40
C LYS A 69 -6.97 -2.20 -22.60
N THR A 70 -7.30 -3.46 -22.80
CA THR A 70 -7.04 -4.17 -24.06
C THR A 70 -8.34 -4.25 -24.85
N GLN A 71 -8.29 -4.79 -26.06
CA GLN A 71 -9.50 -4.96 -26.87
C GLN A 71 -10.54 -5.89 -26.21
N ARG A 72 -10.09 -6.82 -25.35
CA ARG A 72 -10.95 -7.84 -24.75
C ARG A 72 -11.19 -7.63 -23.26
N ASN A 73 -10.17 -7.18 -22.53
CA ASN A 73 -10.19 -7.12 -21.07
C ASN A 73 -9.82 -5.74 -20.54
N VAL A 74 -10.23 -5.48 -19.32
CA VAL A 74 -9.93 -4.27 -18.54
C VAL A 74 -9.10 -4.69 -17.35
N PHE A 75 -8.08 -3.90 -17.06
CA PHE A 75 -7.15 -4.08 -15.97
C PHE A 75 -7.15 -2.81 -15.13
N ALA A 76 -7.19 -2.98 -13.81
CA ALA A 76 -7.04 -1.89 -12.86
C ALA A 76 -6.02 -2.34 -11.81
N GLU A 77 -4.98 -1.55 -11.63
CA GLU A 77 -3.84 -1.88 -10.79
C GLU A 77 -3.49 -0.71 -9.89
N ILE A 78 -3.08 -1.02 -8.67
CA ILE A 78 -2.56 -0.04 -7.71
C ILE A 78 -1.07 -0.28 -7.60
N ILE A 79 -0.31 0.69 -8.06
CA ILE A 79 1.12 0.61 -8.22
C ILE A 79 1.79 1.42 -7.13
N HIS A 80 2.69 0.78 -6.38
CA HIS A 80 3.62 1.45 -5.50
C HIS A 80 4.82 1.98 -6.29
N PHE A 81 5.32 3.16 -5.95
CA PHE A 81 6.41 3.81 -6.69
C PHE A 81 7.72 2.99 -6.73
N GLU A 82 8.02 2.21 -5.69
CA GLU A 82 9.21 1.33 -5.64
C GLU A 82 8.92 -0.14 -5.95
N ASN A 83 7.77 -0.67 -5.48
CA ASN A 83 7.52 -2.11 -5.46
C ASN A 83 6.76 -2.61 -6.69
N GLY A 84 6.20 -1.68 -7.50
CA GLY A 84 5.34 -2.02 -8.62
C GLY A 84 3.90 -2.35 -8.18
N PRO A 85 3.17 -3.23 -8.91
CA PRO A 85 1.76 -3.48 -8.67
C PRO A 85 1.53 -4.22 -7.34
N VAL A 86 0.81 -3.60 -6.42
CA VAL A 86 0.44 -4.14 -5.10
C VAL A 86 -0.89 -4.87 -5.16
N ILE A 87 -1.89 -4.24 -5.79
CA ILE A 87 -3.22 -4.81 -5.97
C ILE A 87 -3.53 -4.77 -7.45
N THR A 88 -3.91 -5.91 -8.00
CA THR A 88 -4.34 -6.02 -9.39
C THR A 88 -5.76 -6.53 -9.42
N VAL A 89 -6.54 -6.06 -10.38
CA VAL A 89 -7.87 -6.59 -10.71
C VAL A 89 -7.99 -6.62 -12.22
N SER A 90 -8.38 -7.76 -12.75
CA SER A 90 -8.62 -7.89 -14.19
C SER A 90 -9.89 -8.65 -14.52
N THR A 91 -10.54 -8.28 -15.61
CA THR A 91 -11.70 -9.03 -16.12
C THR A 91 -11.31 -10.37 -16.76
N SER A 92 -10.00 -10.65 -16.89
CA SER A 92 -9.47 -11.97 -17.21
C SER A 92 -9.54 -12.96 -16.05
N GLU A 93 -9.60 -12.48 -14.80
CA GLU A 93 -9.76 -13.36 -13.65
C GLU A 93 -11.06 -14.15 -13.75
N TRP A 94 -10.98 -15.47 -13.61
CA TRP A 94 -12.14 -16.35 -13.76
C TRP A 94 -13.29 -15.98 -12.81
N ALA A 95 -12.95 -15.54 -11.59
CA ALA A 95 -13.91 -15.12 -10.57
C ALA A 95 -14.81 -13.97 -11.05
N LEU A 96 -14.27 -13.01 -11.80
CA LEU A 96 -15.03 -11.93 -12.41
C LEU A 96 -15.66 -12.36 -13.73
N LYS A 97 -14.89 -13.03 -14.58
CA LYS A 97 -15.29 -13.41 -15.93
C LYS A 97 -16.58 -14.25 -15.97
N LYS A 98 -16.79 -15.13 -15.00
CA LYS A 98 -18.00 -15.98 -14.93
C LYS A 98 -19.29 -15.19 -14.69
N TYR A 99 -19.21 -14.01 -14.09
CA TYR A 99 -20.37 -13.14 -13.83
C TYR A 99 -20.57 -12.07 -14.91
N LEU A 100 -19.60 -11.90 -15.80
CA LEU A 100 -19.63 -10.88 -16.85
C LEU A 100 -20.05 -11.50 -18.17
N TYR A 101 -21.07 -10.92 -18.81
CA TYR A 101 -21.40 -11.28 -20.20
C TYR A 101 -20.27 -10.86 -21.15
N ARG A 102 -19.66 -9.69 -20.91
CA ARG A 102 -18.54 -9.15 -21.71
C ARG A 102 -17.49 -8.47 -20.83
N SER A 103 -16.22 -8.74 -21.11
CA SER A 103 -15.07 -8.32 -20.27
C SER A 103 -14.63 -6.85 -20.43
N TYR A 104 -15.31 -6.04 -21.24
CA TYR A 104 -14.96 -4.63 -21.48
C TYR A 104 -16.15 -3.66 -21.47
N ASP A 105 -17.34 -4.16 -21.12
CA ASP A 105 -18.53 -3.33 -21.10
C ASP A 105 -18.58 -2.39 -19.88
N SER A 106 -19.49 -1.42 -19.84
CA SER A 106 -19.69 -0.52 -18.69
C SER A 106 -19.88 -1.28 -17.37
N MET A 107 -20.64 -2.37 -17.38
CA MET A 107 -20.81 -3.25 -16.22
C MET A 107 -19.49 -3.91 -15.77
N ALA A 108 -18.58 -4.20 -16.70
CA ALA A 108 -17.27 -4.74 -16.36
C ALA A 108 -16.42 -3.72 -15.60
N TYR A 109 -16.48 -2.42 -15.97
CA TYR A 109 -15.80 -1.35 -15.23
C TYR A 109 -16.36 -1.16 -13.81
N ILE A 110 -17.69 -1.25 -13.65
CA ILE A 110 -18.36 -1.19 -12.34
C ILE A 110 -17.92 -2.39 -11.47
N ALA A 111 -17.94 -3.61 -12.02
CA ALA A 111 -17.55 -4.81 -11.30
C ALA A 111 -16.06 -4.78 -10.90
N VAL A 112 -15.17 -4.32 -11.80
CA VAL A 112 -13.75 -4.13 -11.49
C VAL A 112 -13.58 -3.10 -10.38
N GLY A 113 -14.29 -1.97 -10.43
CA GLY A 113 -14.24 -0.93 -9.39
C GLY A 113 -14.65 -1.47 -8.02
N LYS A 114 -15.73 -2.26 -7.94
CA LYS A 114 -16.19 -2.88 -6.69
C LYS A 114 -15.17 -3.87 -6.11
N VAL A 115 -14.65 -4.77 -6.93
CA VAL A 115 -13.66 -5.76 -6.48
C VAL A 115 -12.35 -5.10 -6.10
N LEU A 116 -11.91 -4.10 -6.86
CA LEU A 116 -10.73 -3.31 -6.53
C LEU A 116 -10.93 -2.61 -5.19
N ALA A 117 -12.08 -1.96 -4.99
CA ALA A 117 -12.36 -1.28 -3.74
C ALA A 117 -12.33 -2.23 -2.53
N GLN A 118 -12.95 -3.39 -2.66
CA GLN A 118 -12.92 -4.41 -1.62
C GLN A 118 -11.48 -4.85 -1.30
N ARG A 119 -10.68 -5.17 -2.32
CA ARG A 119 -9.27 -5.56 -2.14
C ARG A 119 -8.46 -4.44 -1.46
N CYS A 120 -8.71 -3.19 -1.82
CA CYS A 120 -8.10 -2.02 -1.19
C CYS A 120 -8.41 -1.93 0.29
N LEU A 121 -9.69 -2.05 0.66
CA LEU A 121 -10.13 -1.99 2.06
C LEU A 121 -9.56 -3.16 2.87
N GLU A 122 -9.59 -4.38 2.32
CA GLU A 122 -9.00 -5.57 2.96
C GLU A 122 -7.47 -5.44 3.15
N SER A 123 -6.78 -4.79 2.21
CA SER A 123 -5.34 -4.50 2.31
C SER A 123 -5.00 -3.28 3.18
N GLY A 124 -6.01 -2.50 3.59
CA GLY A 124 -5.84 -1.23 4.30
C GLY A 124 -5.17 -0.13 3.46
N ILE A 125 -5.48 -0.05 2.17
CA ILE A 125 -5.13 1.08 1.29
C ILE A 125 -6.42 1.85 1.00
N CYS A 126 -6.55 3.07 1.52
CA CYS A 126 -7.76 3.90 1.33
C CYS A 126 -7.51 5.14 0.47
N GLU A 127 -6.26 5.60 0.41
CA GLU A 127 -5.85 6.82 -0.29
C GLU A 127 -4.97 6.42 -1.47
N ILE A 128 -5.35 6.83 -2.68
CA ILE A 128 -4.68 6.44 -3.92
C ILE A 128 -4.63 7.65 -4.85
N TYR A 129 -3.53 7.85 -5.56
CA TYR A 129 -3.41 8.92 -6.55
C TYR A 129 -3.93 8.47 -7.91
N TYR A 130 -4.83 9.25 -8.52
CA TYR A 130 -5.25 9.07 -9.91
C TYR A 130 -4.94 10.31 -10.75
N SER A 131 -4.07 10.14 -11.75
CA SER A 131 -3.61 11.23 -12.64
C SER A 131 -4.48 11.40 -13.89
N GLY A 132 -5.29 10.40 -14.24
CA GLY A 132 -6.08 10.41 -15.47
C GLY A 132 -7.30 11.33 -15.39
N LYS A 133 -7.87 11.67 -16.55
CA LYS A 133 -9.21 12.27 -16.59
C LYS A 133 -10.26 11.15 -16.51
N PRO A 134 -11.37 11.33 -15.77
CA PRO A 134 -12.50 10.40 -15.83
C PRO A 134 -13.18 10.55 -17.19
N VAL A 135 -13.04 9.56 -18.08
CA VAL A 135 -13.59 9.59 -19.45
C VAL A 135 -14.42 8.32 -19.70
N ASP A 136 -15.57 8.48 -20.34
CA ASP A 136 -16.47 7.41 -20.78
C ASP A 136 -16.84 6.40 -19.69
N LYS A 137 -16.16 5.25 -19.66
CA LYS A 137 -16.41 4.10 -18.78
C LYS A 137 -15.52 4.12 -17.54
N THR A 138 -14.38 4.82 -17.58
CA THR A 138 -13.49 4.90 -16.41
C THR A 138 -14.13 5.72 -15.30
N SER A 139 -14.97 6.70 -15.64
CA SER A 139 -15.78 7.45 -14.66
C SER A 139 -16.68 6.54 -13.82
N LEU A 140 -17.25 5.49 -14.41
CA LEU A 140 -18.09 4.51 -13.69
C LEU A 140 -17.26 3.74 -12.67
N LEU A 141 -16.04 3.34 -13.04
CA LEU A 141 -15.11 2.65 -12.13
C LEU A 141 -14.72 3.58 -10.97
N LEU A 142 -14.33 4.83 -11.28
CA LEU A 142 -13.91 5.80 -10.28
C LEU A 142 -15.06 6.16 -9.31
N GLY A 143 -16.28 6.32 -9.84
CA GLY A 143 -17.46 6.54 -9.02
C GLY A 143 -17.78 5.36 -8.08
N GLU A 144 -17.49 4.12 -8.48
CA GLU A 144 -17.61 2.97 -7.56
C GLU A 144 -16.51 2.96 -6.49
N LEU A 145 -15.30 3.43 -6.79
CA LEU A 145 -14.24 3.56 -5.77
C LEU A 145 -14.63 4.61 -4.71
N GLU A 146 -15.10 5.78 -5.15
CA GLU A 146 -15.55 6.84 -4.25
C GLU A 146 -16.72 6.40 -3.37
N LYS A 147 -17.70 5.67 -3.94
CA LYS A 147 -18.82 5.08 -3.17
C LYS A 147 -18.35 4.12 -2.07
N ASN A 148 -17.22 3.44 -2.26
CA ASN A 148 -16.64 2.51 -1.30
C ASN A 148 -15.59 3.17 -0.38
N ASN A 149 -15.65 4.50 -0.21
CA ASN A 149 -14.78 5.28 0.67
C ASN A 149 -13.29 5.23 0.31
N ILE A 150 -12.97 5.11 -0.98
CA ILE A 150 -11.60 5.25 -1.47
C ILE A 150 -11.40 6.67 -1.98
N ILE A 151 -10.38 7.32 -1.45
CA ILE A 151 -10.03 8.69 -1.79
C ILE A 151 -9.05 8.63 -2.96
N LEU A 152 -9.46 9.16 -4.11
CA LEU A 152 -8.67 9.19 -5.36
C LEU A 152 -7.60 10.29 -5.39
N GLN A 153 -7.35 10.89 -4.24
CA GLN A 153 -6.30 11.86 -4.01
C GLN A 153 -5.52 11.45 -2.77
N GLU A 154 -4.21 11.32 -2.92
CA GLU A 154 -3.35 11.11 -1.75
C GLU A 154 -3.21 12.39 -0.93
N PRO A 155 -3.06 12.25 0.39
CA PRO A 155 -2.68 13.37 1.23
C PRO A 155 -1.25 13.83 0.90
N SER A 156 -0.99 15.10 1.20
CA SER A 156 0.35 15.66 1.15
C SER A 156 1.25 15.01 2.21
N ARG A 157 2.55 14.95 1.91
CA ARG A 157 3.57 14.53 2.88
C ARG A 157 3.63 15.56 4.01
N TYR A 158 3.59 15.09 5.26
CA TYR A 158 3.83 15.93 6.42
C TYR A 158 5.30 16.35 6.47
N ILE A 159 5.54 17.65 6.52
CA ILE A 159 6.86 18.25 6.72
C ILE A 159 6.81 18.99 8.04
N HIS A 160 7.78 18.71 8.91
CA HIS A 160 7.89 19.43 10.17
C HIS A 160 8.11 20.92 9.86
N PRO A 161 7.25 21.82 10.36
CA PRO A 161 7.39 23.25 10.11
C PRO A 161 8.58 23.80 10.89
N TYR A 162 9.22 24.83 10.34
CA TYR A 162 10.28 25.55 11.05
C TYR A 162 9.68 26.39 12.18
N PRO A 163 10.48 26.80 13.20
CA PRO A 163 9.99 27.63 14.30
C PRO A 163 9.32 28.93 13.86
N TRP A 164 9.77 29.51 12.73
CA TRP A 164 9.24 30.75 12.15
C TRP A 164 8.12 30.53 11.12
N SER A 165 7.69 29.29 10.87
CA SER A 165 6.58 29.02 9.95
C SER A 165 5.25 29.46 10.57
N LEU A 166 4.47 30.25 9.81
CA LEU A 166 3.15 30.72 10.23
C LEU A 166 2.14 29.57 10.33
N PHE A 167 2.12 28.69 9.32
CA PHE A 167 1.22 27.54 9.27
C PHE A 167 1.90 26.31 9.89
N ARG A 168 1.23 25.69 10.86
CA ARG A 168 1.70 24.52 11.58
C ARG A 168 0.69 23.39 11.38
N PRO A 169 0.89 22.49 10.39
CA PRO A 169 -0.04 21.41 10.16
C PRO A 169 -0.11 20.49 11.39
N GLU A 170 -1.30 19.96 11.63
CA GLU A 170 -1.51 18.91 12.63
C GLU A 170 -0.70 17.67 12.26
N LYS A 171 -0.19 16.98 13.28
CA LYS A 171 0.55 15.73 13.07
C LYS A 171 -0.45 14.62 12.75
N PRO A 172 -0.29 13.91 11.62
CA PRO A 172 -1.24 12.88 11.19
C PRO A 172 -1.45 11.71 12.16
N TRP A 173 -0.55 11.52 13.12
CA TRP A 173 -0.60 10.42 14.09
C TRP A 173 -1.05 10.83 15.49
N GLU A 174 -1.29 12.12 15.72
CA GLU A 174 -1.91 12.56 16.96
C GLU A 174 -3.42 12.34 16.84
N SER A 175 -3.97 11.59 17.79
CA SER A 175 -5.42 11.39 17.91
C SER A 175 -5.92 12.43 18.91
N HIS A 176 -6.80 13.32 18.49
CA HIS A 176 -7.49 14.24 19.39
C HIS A 176 -8.80 13.58 19.81
N GLU A 177 -8.91 13.23 21.09
CA GLU A 177 -10.15 12.76 21.73
C GLU A 177 -11.15 13.90 21.94
#